data_AF-A0A965V370-F1
#
_entry.id   AF-A0A965V370-F1
#
_cell.length_a   1.000
_cell.length_b   1.000
_cell.length_c   1.000
_cell.angle_alpha   90.00
_cell.angle_beta   90.00
_cell.angle_gamma   90.00
#
_symmetry.space_group_name_H-M   'P 1'
#
loop_
_entity.id
_entity.type
_entity.pdbx_description
1 polymer ?
#
loop_
_entity_poly.entity_id
_entity_poly.type
_entity_poly.pdbx_seq_one_letter_code
_entity_poly.pdbx_strand_id
1 'polypeptide(L)'
;MDALYWKRSSAPVVGDLPLFSPTPVEAAPTVATAIAEGMADAEDGASLRWLALARDCVAVCASTLPQFTTDDVWAALERSGRDIIESERNPSAIGVVMLAAKRAGTIRKVEGVTVTSTRPSRHGQLLRVWAAV
;
A
#
# COMPACT_ATOMS: atom_id res chain seq x y z
N MET A 1 -11.91 15.82 29.58
CA MET A 1 -11.14 14.82 28.80
C MET A 1 -11.95 13.53 28.86
N ASP A 2 -12.77 13.27 27.84
CA ASP A 2 -13.48 11.99 27.73
C ASP A 2 -13.98 11.82 26.30
N ALA A 3 -13.42 10.83 25.59
CA ALA A 3 -13.99 10.23 24.39
C ALA A 3 -13.25 8.91 24.07
N LEU A 4 -13.41 7.90 24.95
CA LEU A 4 -13.14 6.50 24.64
C LEU A 4 -14.44 5.89 24.09
N TYR A 5 -14.50 5.74 22.76
CA TYR A 5 -15.54 5.01 22.03
C TYR A 5 -14.82 4.45 20.78
N TRP A 6 -14.78 3.15 20.48
CA TRP A 6 -15.91 2.26 20.33
C TRP A 6 -15.55 0.78 20.54
N LYS A 7 -16.40 0.13 21.34
CA LYS A 7 -16.83 -1.29 21.38
C LYS A 7 -16.09 -2.33 20.54
N ARG A 8 -15.41 -3.24 21.26
CA ARG A 8 -15.24 -4.65 20.86
C ARG A 8 -16.54 -5.39 21.17
N SER A 9 -17.34 -5.71 20.15
CA SER A 9 -18.50 -6.59 20.30
C SER A 9 -18.05 -8.05 20.16
N SER A 10 -18.43 -8.87 21.15
CA SER A 10 -18.29 -10.32 21.17
C SER A 10 -19.04 -10.99 20.02
N ALA A 11 -18.48 -12.09 19.50
CA ALA A 11 -19.24 -13.14 18.84
C ALA A 11 -18.71 -14.51 19.33
N PRO A 12 -19.55 -15.36 19.95
CA PRO A 12 -19.34 -16.80 19.96
C PRO A 12 -20.05 -17.44 18.75
N VAL A 13 -19.86 -18.75 18.59
CA VAL A 13 -20.48 -19.71 17.63
C VAL A 13 -19.48 -20.23 16.61
N VAL A 14 -18.75 -21.26 17.05
CA VAL A 14 -18.13 -22.26 16.17
C VAL A 14 -19.27 -23.16 15.69
N GLY A 15 -19.77 -22.88 14.49
CA GLY A 15 -20.75 -23.70 13.78
C GLY A 15 -20.14 -24.22 12.49
N ASP A 16 -20.17 -25.54 12.34
CA ASP A 16 -19.86 -26.36 11.17
C ASP A 16 -20.04 -25.65 9.82
N LEU A 17 -18.97 -25.54 9.03
CA LEU A 17 -19.01 -25.14 7.62
C LEU A 17 -18.64 -26.35 6.75
N PRO A 18 -19.41 -26.64 5.68
CA PRO A 18 -19.20 -27.81 4.84
C PRO A 18 -17.88 -27.73 4.05
N LEU A 19 -17.27 -28.90 3.84
CA LEU A 19 -16.08 -29.14 3.02
C LEU A 19 -16.25 -28.58 1.60
N PHE A 20 -15.88 -27.32 1.41
CA PHE A 20 -15.77 -26.70 0.09
C PHE A 20 -14.48 -27.23 -0.55
N SER A 21 -14.60 -28.14 -1.52
CA SER A 21 -13.48 -28.52 -2.38
C SER A 21 -13.11 -27.32 -3.26
N PRO A 22 -11.88 -26.79 -3.19
CA PRO A 22 -11.48 -25.75 -4.12
C PRO A 22 -11.30 -26.37 -5.51
N THR A 23 -12.09 -25.91 -6.48
CA THR A 23 -11.78 -26.10 -7.89
C THR A 23 -10.48 -25.35 -8.23
N PRO A 24 -9.65 -25.86 -9.15
CA PRO A 24 -8.40 -25.22 -9.54
C PRO A 24 -8.74 -23.94 -10.32
N VAL A 25 -8.63 -22.79 -9.66
CA VAL A 25 -8.73 -21.48 -10.31
C VAL A 25 -7.44 -21.27 -11.10
N GLU A 26 -7.60 -21.15 -12.40
CA GLU A 26 -6.58 -20.82 -13.40
C GLU A 26 -5.73 -19.63 -12.92
N ALA A 27 -4.41 -19.84 -12.87
CA ALA A 27 -3.47 -18.97 -12.17
C ALA A 27 -3.43 -17.55 -12.79
N ALA A 28 -3.93 -16.57 -12.03
CA ALA A 28 -3.65 -15.16 -12.28
C ALA A 28 -2.13 -14.93 -12.33
N PRO A 29 -1.63 -13.99 -13.15
CA PRO A 29 -0.21 -13.67 -13.17
C PRO A 29 0.22 -13.30 -11.76
N THR A 30 1.25 -13.99 -11.27
CA THR A 30 1.77 -13.80 -9.93
C THR A 30 2.19 -12.33 -9.76
N VAL A 31 1.90 -11.75 -8.61
CA VAL A 31 2.13 -10.33 -8.27
C VAL A 31 3.52 -9.82 -8.67
N ALA A 32 4.52 -10.71 -8.74
CA ALA A 32 5.88 -10.42 -9.18
C ALA A 32 6.02 -9.89 -10.62
N THR A 33 5.17 -10.35 -11.56
CA THR A 33 5.35 -10.05 -13.00
C THR A 33 4.85 -8.67 -13.41
N ALA A 34 3.74 -8.20 -12.85
CA ALA A 34 3.18 -6.88 -13.14
C ALA A 34 4.05 -5.71 -12.62
N ILE A 35 4.95 -6.00 -11.67
CA ILE A 35 5.86 -5.02 -11.06
C ILE A 35 7.02 -4.65 -12.00
N ALA A 36 7.43 -5.57 -12.90
CA ALA A 36 8.57 -5.37 -13.79
C ALA A 36 8.29 -4.39 -14.95
N GLU A 37 7.06 -4.38 -15.48
CA GLU A 37 6.72 -3.60 -16.68
C GLU A 37 6.62 -2.09 -16.42
N GLY A 38 6.46 -1.65 -15.17
CA GLY A 38 6.41 -0.23 -14.80
C GLY A 38 7.78 0.45 -14.67
N MET A 39 8.90 -0.22 -14.99
CA MET A 39 10.26 0.33 -14.83
C MET A 39 10.66 1.36 -15.89
N ALA A 40 10.03 1.39 -17.06
CA ALA A 40 10.51 2.18 -18.19
C ALA A 40 10.18 3.70 -18.14
N ASP A 41 9.22 4.15 -17.32
CA ASP A 41 8.65 5.51 -17.46
C ASP A 41 9.06 6.51 -16.36
N ALA A 42 9.92 6.14 -15.39
CA ALA A 42 10.21 6.97 -14.21
C ALA A 42 11.71 7.29 -14.02
N GLU A 43 12.46 7.43 -15.12
CA GLU A 43 13.94 7.46 -15.12
C GLU A 43 14.60 8.82 -14.80
N ASP A 44 13.88 9.93 -14.71
CA ASP A 44 14.50 11.27 -14.72
C ASP A 44 14.74 11.96 -13.35
N GLY A 45 15.13 11.21 -12.30
CA GLY A 45 15.79 11.86 -11.14
C GLY A 45 15.50 11.32 -9.75
N ALA A 46 14.79 10.21 -9.61
CA ALA A 46 14.87 9.41 -8.39
C ALA A 46 15.89 8.29 -8.60
N SER A 47 16.78 8.05 -7.64
CA SER A 47 17.67 6.89 -7.67
C SER A 47 16.82 5.64 -7.91
N LEU A 48 17.13 4.85 -8.94
CA LEU A 48 16.40 3.62 -9.28
C LEU A 48 16.21 2.71 -8.07
N ARG A 49 17.18 2.73 -7.15
CA ARG A 49 17.11 2.07 -5.85
C ARG A 49 15.95 2.57 -5.01
N TRP A 50 15.77 3.88 -4.88
CA TRP A 50 14.67 4.47 -4.11
C TRP A 50 13.29 4.07 -4.68
N LEU A 51 13.14 4.08 -6.00
CA LEU A 51 11.89 3.65 -6.65
C LEU A 51 11.59 2.17 -6.40
N ALA A 52 12.61 1.31 -6.48
CA ALA A 52 12.48 -0.10 -6.14
C ALA A 52 12.06 -0.28 -4.66
N LEU A 53 12.69 0.44 -3.73
CA LEU A 53 12.33 0.40 -2.32
C LEU A 53 10.89 0.86 -2.05
N ALA A 54 10.47 1.94 -2.69
CA ALA A 54 9.10 2.43 -2.56
C ALA A 54 8.09 1.40 -3.10
N ARG A 55 8.39 0.71 -4.20
CA ARG A 55 7.55 -0.37 -4.74
C ARG A 55 7.46 -1.56 -3.79
N ASP A 56 8.59 -2.01 -3.25
CA ASP A 56 8.63 -3.06 -2.23
C ASP A 56 7.71 -2.69 -1.05
N CYS A 57 7.79 -1.44 -0.58
CA CYS A 57 6.95 -0.96 0.52
C CYS A 57 5.46 -0.95 0.16
N VAL A 58 5.09 -0.56 -1.07
CA VAL A 58 3.70 -0.64 -1.54
C VAL A 58 3.21 -2.09 -1.57
N ALA A 59 4.02 -3.02 -2.05
CA ALA A 59 3.67 -4.45 -2.06
C ALA A 59 3.48 -4.99 -0.64
N VAL A 60 4.36 -4.62 0.29
CA VAL A 60 4.22 -4.96 1.71
C VAL A 60 2.92 -4.39 2.27
N CYS A 61 2.62 -3.10 2.05
CA CYS A 61 1.36 -2.50 2.52
C CYS A 61 0.13 -3.20 1.92
N ALA A 62 0.14 -3.49 0.62
CA ALA A 62 -0.96 -4.19 -0.04
C ALA A 62 -1.19 -5.61 0.51
N SER A 63 -0.12 -6.30 0.92
CA SER A 63 -0.22 -7.65 1.50
C SER A 63 -0.58 -7.68 2.99
N THR A 64 -0.36 -6.59 3.73
CA THR A 64 -0.48 -6.55 5.20
C THR A 64 -1.66 -5.74 5.70
N LEU A 65 -2.10 -4.72 4.95
CA LEU A 65 -3.14 -3.80 5.34
C LEU A 65 -4.35 -3.95 4.41
N PRO A 66 -5.58 -4.10 4.95
CA PRO A 66 -6.78 -4.17 4.12
C PRO A 66 -7.02 -2.86 3.35
N GLN A 67 -6.60 -1.74 3.92
CA GLN A 67 -6.60 -0.41 3.32
C GLN A 67 -5.36 0.35 3.81
N PHE A 68 -4.75 1.15 2.94
CA PHE A 68 -3.56 1.91 3.26
C PHE A 68 -3.49 3.22 2.47
N THR A 69 -2.66 4.14 2.94
CA THR A 69 -2.45 5.47 2.39
C THR A 69 -1.01 5.66 1.96
N THR A 70 -0.74 6.79 1.32
CA THR A 70 0.64 7.23 1.04
C THR A 70 1.48 7.35 2.31
N ASP A 71 0.89 7.69 3.46
CA ASP A 71 1.61 7.81 4.73
C ASP A 71 2.02 6.44 5.28
N ASP A 72 1.22 5.40 5.07
CA ASP A 72 1.54 4.03 5.50
C ASP A 72 2.74 3.47 4.74
N VAL A 73 2.80 3.72 3.43
CA VAL A 73 3.94 3.34 2.57
C VAL A 73 5.22 4.03 3.05
N TRP A 74 5.09 5.30 3.38
CA TRP A 74 6.16 6.10 3.95
C TRP A 74 6.65 5.58 5.30
N ALA A 75 5.73 5.23 6.20
CA ALA A 75 6.07 4.63 7.48
C ALA A 75 6.70 3.24 7.32
N ALA A 76 6.30 2.47 6.31
CA ALA A 76 6.95 1.21 5.95
C ALA A 76 8.40 1.44 5.46
N LEU A 77 8.61 2.48 4.66
CA LEU A 77 9.92 2.86 4.13
C LEU A 77 10.87 3.29 5.26
N GLU A 78 10.40 4.11 6.20
CA GLU A 78 11.18 4.51 7.39
C GLU A 78 11.50 3.33 8.31
N ARG A 79 10.53 2.41 8.51
CA ARG A 79 10.73 1.20 9.31
C ARG A 79 11.59 0.14 8.63
N SER A 80 11.74 0.20 7.30
CA SER A 80 12.53 -0.79 6.57
C SER A 80 13.99 -0.82 7.01
N GLY A 81 14.48 0.27 7.63
CA GLY A 81 15.86 0.39 8.10
C GLY A 81 16.90 0.30 6.99
N ARG A 82 16.46 0.29 5.72
CA ARG A 82 17.36 0.25 4.56
C ARG A 82 18.04 1.61 4.48
N ASP A 83 19.36 1.61 4.33
CA ASP A 83 20.13 2.83 4.09
C ASP A 83 19.57 3.52 2.85
N ILE A 84 18.82 4.58 3.08
CA ILE A 84 18.35 5.48 2.05
C ILE A 84 19.24 6.70 2.19
N ILE A 85 20.08 6.91 1.19
CA ILE A 85 20.90 8.11 1.10
C ILE A 85 19.92 9.29 1.05
N GLU A 86 20.05 10.25 1.97
CA GLU A 86 19.09 11.37 2.10
C GLU A 86 18.94 12.14 0.78
N SER A 87 20.03 12.27 0.01
CA SER A 87 20.03 12.90 -1.32
C SER A 87 19.23 12.14 -2.38
N GLU A 88 18.91 10.86 -2.15
CA GLU A 88 18.08 10.03 -3.02
C GLU A 88 16.61 10.01 -2.60
N ARG A 89 16.27 10.59 -1.44
CA ARG A 89 14.87 10.69 -1.02
C ARG A 89 14.14 11.67 -1.91
N ASN A 90 13.20 11.15 -2.71
CA ASN A 90 12.29 11.97 -3.48
C ASN A 90 10.84 11.76 -3.00
N PRO A 91 10.35 12.60 -2.07
CA PRO A 91 9.00 12.45 -1.55
C PRO A 91 7.87 12.45 -2.58
N SER A 92 8.09 13.10 -3.71
CA SER A 92 7.12 13.21 -4.79
C SER A 92 6.99 11.90 -5.57
N ALA A 93 8.02 11.05 -5.57
CA ALA A 93 8.06 9.84 -6.36
C ALA A 93 7.18 8.70 -5.80
N ILE A 94 6.75 8.73 -4.54
CA ILE A 94 5.79 7.73 -4.02
C ILE A 94 4.44 7.89 -4.73
N GLY A 95 4.03 9.11 -5.04
CA GLY A 95 2.81 9.33 -5.82
C GLY A 95 2.86 8.64 -7.17
N VAL A 96 4.02 8.69 -7.84
CA VAL A 96 4.28 8.01 -9.12
C VAL A 96 4.21 6.50 -8.95
N VAL A 97 4.85 5.95 -7.91
CA VAL A 97 4.83 4.52 -7.62
C VAL A 97 3.42 4.00 -7.35
N MET A 98 2.61 4.73 -6.59
CA MET A 98 1.21 4.37 -6.33
C MET A 98 0.37 4.36 -7.62
N LEU A 99 0.58 5.34 -8.50
CA LEU A 99 -0.09 5.38 -9.80
C LEU A 99 0.35 4.24 -10.71
N ALA A 100 1.64 3.90 -10.73
CA ALA A 100 2.16 2.75 -11.46
C ALA A 100 1.56 1.43 -10.96
N ALA A 101 1.53 1.22 -9.64
CA ALA A 101 0.92 0.04 -9.02
C ALA A 101 -0.60 -0.06 -9.32
N LYS A 102 -1.29 1.08 -9.41
CA LYS A 102 -2.70 1.12 -9.85
C LYS A 102 -2.83 0.69 -11.31
N ARG A 103 -1.99 1.21 -12.21
CA ARG A 103 -2.00 0.86 -13.64
C ARG A 103 -1.69 -0.62 -13.85
N ALA A 104 -0.79 -1.18 -13.04
CA ALA A 104 -0.44 -2.59 -13.03
C ALA A 104 -1.53 -3.50 -12.42
N GLY A 105 -2.63 -2.93 -11.91
CA GLY A 105 -3.71 -3.70 -11.30
C GLY A 105 -3.36 -4.32 -9.94
N THR A 106 -2.26 -3.90 -9.30
CA THR A 106 -1.86 -4.41 -7.97
C THR A 106 -2.69 -3.77 -6.85
N ILE A 107 -3.06 -2.51 -7.03
CA ILE A 107 -3.81 -1.74 -6.04
C ILE A 107 -4.95 -0.98 -6.72
N ARG A 108 -6.03 -0.74 -5.99
CA ARG A 108 -7.15 0.08 -6.43
C ARG A 108 -7.38 1.22 -5.48
N LYS A 109 -7.85 2.33 -6.03
CA LYS A 109 -8.33 3.46 -5.23
C LYS A 109 -9.67 3.07 -4.60
N VAL A 110 -9.81 3.35 -3.30
CA VAL A 110 -11.10 3.21 -2.61
C VAL A 110 -11.88 4.50 -2.86
N GLU A 111 -12.94 4.41 -3.66
CA GLU A 111 -13.72 5.60 -4.05
C GLU A 111 -14.49 6.17 -2.86
N GLY A 112 -14.55 7.51 -2.79
CA GLY A 112 -15.23 8.24 -1.72
C GLY A 112 -14.51 8.22 -0.36
N VAL A 113 -13.36 7.55 -0.23
CA VAL A 113 -12.62 7.45 1.04
C VAL A 113 -11.32 8.24 0.96
N THR A 114 -11.21 9.24 1.84
CA THR A 114 -9.99 10.00 2.08
C THR A 114 -9.67 10.02 3.58
N VAL A 115 -8.39 10.06 3.90
CA VAL A 115 -7.89 10.12 5.28
C VAL A 115 -7.00 11.34 5.41
N THR A 116 -7.11 12.07 6.50
CA THR A 116 -6.23 13.21 6.78
C THR A 116 -4.83 12.71 7.14
N SER A 117 -3.81 13.25 6.49
CA SER A 117 -2.39 12.99 6.79
C SER A 117 -2.08 13.23 8.26
N THR A 118 -1.39 12.29 8.88
CA THR A 118 -0.91 12.37 10.27
C THR A 118 0.51 12.93 10.35
N ARG A 119 1.17 13.13 9.21
CA ARG A 119 2.55 13.63 9.14
C ARG A 119 2.64 15.13 9.49
N PRO A 120 3.60 15.53 10.35
CA PRO A 120 3.77 16.94 10.74
C PRO A 120 4.09 17.88 9.58
N SER A 121 4.82 17.37 8.58
CA SER A 121 5.20 18.12 7.38
C SER A 121 4.04 18.33 6.40
N ARG A 122 2.90 17.65 6.59
CA ARG A 122 1.72 17.67 5.70
C ARG A 122 0.42 17.74 6.49
N HIS A 123 0.38 18.61 7.50
CA HIS A 123 -0.81 18.76 8.32
C HIS A 123 -2.05 19.15 7.50
N GLY A 124 -3.08 18.30 7.58
CA GLY A 124 -4.39 18.57 6.99
C GLY A 124 -4.56 18.14 5.53
N GLN A 125 -3.54 17.57 4.88
CA GLN A 125 -3.69 17.09 3.51
C GLN A 125 -4.58 15.84 3.46
N LEU A 126 -5.61 15.85 2.61
CA LEU A 126 -6.42 14.67 2.34
C LEU A 126 -5.64 13.69 1.48
N LEU A 127 -5.39 12.51 2.04
CA LEU A 127 -4.77 11.38 1.37
C LEU A 127 -5.82 10.46 0.80
N ARG A 128 -5.51 9.91 -0.37
CA ARG A 128 -6.32 8.88 -1.01
C ARG A 128 -6.07 7.55 -0.30
N VAL A 129 -7.13 6.80 -0.08
CA VAL A 129 -7.05 5.43 0.44
C VAL A 129 -6.97 4.44 -0.72
N TRP A 130 -6.11 3.46 -0.55
CA TRP A 130 -5.82 2.39 -1.49
C TRP A 130 -6.09 1.05 -0.83
N ALA A 131 -6.43 0.06 -1.63
CA ALA A 131 -6.58 -1.33 -1.22
C ALA A 131 -5.91 -2.23 -2.25
N ALA A 132 -5.47 -3.42 -1.84
CA ALA A 132 -5.10 -4.45 -2.80
C ALA A 132 -6.29 -4.80 -3.72
N VAL A 133 -5.97 -5.19 -4.95
CA VAL A 133 -6.95 -5.72 -5.92
C VAL A 133 -7.16 -7.20 -5.65
#